data_AF-A0A3N6GQ22-F1
#
_entry.id   AF-A0A3N6GQ22-F1
#
_cell.length_a   1.000
_cell.length_b   1.000
_cell.length_c   1.000
_cell.angle_alpha   90.00
_cell.angle_beta   90.00
_cell.angle_gamma   90.00
#
_symmetry.space_group_name_H-M   'P 1'
#
loop_
_entity.id
_entity.type
_entity.pdbx_description
1 polymer ?
#
loop_
_entity_poly.entity_id
_entity_poly.type
_entity_poly.pdbx_seq_one_letter_code
_entity_poly.pdbx_strand_id
1 'polypeptide(L)'
;MTTDTPAAVLRAAASLLRDKATAAIHEGRTTWSTGHTLGSRSPIVVDDQEQPSVLIETFAARLERVNSYLALLGPAAGLDLADWLEDAADDAEQIGASPHALAVARRILGTTEQADTVAAPTVDRDAIARVRAVLETEAVTGRTALEYRGLISAALMAAEAQQLTPAVAEEGLTDGERQFLAYALHLADEQMASRGDEFVADDRAALAKLQRLAKAGCTCGNVNEAWIETPHAVDCAATPAPAEEQQPELTATLVINRSDSYCDGCGKPTLPKRTHHTDISGWTPKPGGGCGARFTATRSDYRGITADDLKDVRPDLPVATPPAAPAVTEEPTP
;
A
#
# COMPACT_ATOMS: atom_id res chain seq x y z
N MET A 1 -14.04 32.70 -15.95
CA MET A 1 -13.06 31.67 -15.52
C MET A 1 -12.31 31.27 -16.77
N THR A 2 -11.09 31.76 -16.94
CA THR A 2 -10.20 31.27 -18.00
C THR A 2 -9.85 29.84 -17.66
N THR A 3 -10.17 28.90 -18.54
CA THR A 3 -9.70 27.52 -18.45
C THR A 3 -8.21 27.54 -18.76
N ASP A 4 -7.37 27.44 -17.73
CA ASP A 4 -5.92 27.37 -17.93
C ASP A 4 -5.58 26.14 -18.77
N THR A 5 -4.75 26.33 -19.80
CA THR A 5 -4.29 25.22 -20.63
C THR A 5 -3.37 24.31 -19.81
N PRO A 6 -3.28 23.00 -20.11
CA PRO A 6 -2.38 22.10 -19.37
C PRO A 6 -0.92 22.61 -19.32
N ALA A 7 -0.41 23.16 -20.42
CA ALA A 7 0.92 23.76 -20.47
C ALA A 7 1.05 24.97 -19.52
N ALA A 8 0.04 25.84 -19.45
CA ALA A 8 0.05 26.97 -18.51
C ALA A 8 0.08 26.51 -17.04
N VAL A 9 -0.65 25.45 -16.70
CA VAL A 9 -0.62 24.85 -15.35
C VAL A 9 0.76 24.29 -15.01
N LEU A 10 1.39 23.57 -15.94
CA LEU A 10 2.73 23.02 -15.78
C LEU A 10 3.78 24.13 -15.55
N ARG A 11 3.79 25.17 -16.40
CA ARG A 11 4.70 26.32 -16.25
C ARG A 11 4.45 27.12 -14.98
N ALA A 12 3.20 27.27 -14.55
CA ALA A 12 2.87 27.92 -13.28
C ALA A 12 3.46 27.15 -12.10
N ALA A 13 3.37 25.82 -12.10
CA ALA A 13 3.97 24.97 -11.07
C ALA A 13 5.51 25.02 -11.11
N ALA A 14 6.10 24.99 -12.31
CA ALA A 14 7.55 25.15 -12.50
C ALA A 14 8.05 26.49 -11.95
N SER A 15 7.38 27.60 -12.30
CA SER A 15 7.72 28.94 -11.79
C SER A 15 7.64 29.00 -10.27
N LEU A 16 6.57 28.46 -9.66
CA LEU A 16 6.43 28.42 -8.21
C LEU A 16 7.58 27.63 -7.55
N LEU A 17 7.96 26.48 -8.11
CA LEU A 17 9.08 25.70 -7.59
C LEU A 17 10.41 26.45 -7.71
N ARG A 18 10.71 27.07 -8.86
CA ARG A 18 11.93 27.88 -9.03
C ARG A 18 11.98 29.01 -8.01
N ASP A 19 10.89 29.75 -7.85
CA ASP A 19 10.83 30.85 -6.89
C ASP A 19 11.10 30.37 -5.45
N LYS A 20 10.49 29.25 -5.04
CA LYS A 20 10.68 28.70 -3.68
C LYS A 20 12.06 28.09 -3.48
N ALA A 21 12.57 27.36 -4.47
CA ALA A 21 13.90 26.76 -4.42
C ALA A 21 14.99 27.84 -4.40
N THR A 22 14.91 28.84 -5.27
CA THR A 22 15.85 29.97 -5.28
C THR A 22 15.80 30.77 -3.98
N ALA A 23 14.61 31.03 -3.42
CA ALA A 23 14.50 31.70 -2.12
C ALA A 23 15.11 30.90 -0.97
N ALA A 24 15.21 29.58 -1.11
CA ALA A 24 15.81 28.68 -0.13
C ALA A 24 17.33 28.51 -0.29
N ILE A 25 17.92 28.99 -1.39
CA ILE A 25 19.37 29.01 -1.61
C ILE A 25 19.98 30.18 -0.85
N HIS A 26 20.92 29.89 0.04
CA HIS A 26 21.75 30.90 0.69
C HIS A 26 23.20 30.75 0.22
N GLU A 27 23.83 31.86 -0.18
CA GLU A 27 25.23 31.87 -0.66
C GLU A 27 25.55 30.84 -1.78
N GLY A 28 24.57 30.51 -2.62
CA GLY A 28 24.74 29.55 -3.72
C GLY A 28 24.73 28.08 -3.28
N ARG A 29 24.45 27.78 -2.02
CA ARG A 29 24.37 26.42 -1.49
C ARG A 29 23.00 25.82 -1.84
N THR A 30 23.01 24.75 -2.62
CA THR A 30 21.79 24.13 -3.18
C THR A 30 21.42 22.80 -2.52
N THR A 31 22.27 22.30 -1.62
CA THR A 31 22.08 21.04 -0.93
C THR A 31 21.90 21.28 0.56
N TRP A 32 21.19 20.35 1.20
CA TRP A 32 21.01 20.33 2.64
C TRP A 32 21.53 19.01 3.20
N SER A 33 21.89 19.02 4.48
CA SER A 33 22.43 17.87 5.18
C SER A 33 21.82 17.75 6.57
N THR A 34 21.69 16.53 7.07
CA THR A 34 21.24 16.28 8.44
C THR A 34 22.38 16.53 9.42
N GLY A 35 22.13 17.24 10.51
CA GLY A 35 23.12 17.53 11.56
C GLY A 35 22.50 17.53 12.94
N HIS A 36 23.22 18.09 13.91
CA HIS A 36 22.72 18.29 15.29
C HIS A 36 23.12 19.66 15.82
N THR A 37 22.30 20.25 16.68
CA THR A 37 22.64 21.50 17.37
C THR A 37 23.84 21.31 18.30
N LEU A 38 24.72 22.32 18.36
CA LEU A 38 25.80 22.39 19.33
C LEU A 38 25.21 22.62 20.73
N GLY A 39 25.16 21.58 21.56
CA GLY A 39 24.66 21.65 22.93
C GLY A 39 23.54 20.65 23.18
N SER A 40 22.33 20.91 22.69
CA SER A 40 21.18 20.03 22.95
C SER A 40 21.23 18.72 22.15
N ARG A 41 22.09 18.62 21.13
CA ARG A 41 22.18 17.48 20.20
C ARG A 41 20.87 17.17 19.48
N SER A 42 19.97 18.15 19.40
CA SER A 42 18.71 18.02 18.69
C SER A 42 18.99 17.87 17.20
N PRO A 43 18.39 16.90 16.49
CA PRO A 43 18.64 16.71 15.07
C PRO A 43 18.01 17.84 14.25
N ILE A 44 18.78 18.35 13.29
CA ILE A 44 18.44 19.49 12.43
C ILE A 44 18.77 19.18 10.97
N VAL A 45 18.28 20.01 10.06
CA VAL A 45 18.76 20.07 8.68
C VAL A 45 19.44 21.43 8.47
N VAL A 46 20.64 21.41 7.88
CA VAL A 46 21.46 22.60 7.63
C VAL A 46 21.97 22.61 6.20
N ASP A 47 22.22 23.80 5.67
CA ASP A 47 22.87 24.00 4.37
C ASP A 47 24.38 23.68 4.40
N ASP A 48 25.04 23.96 5.52
CA ASP A 48 26.45 23.67 5.77
C ASP A 48 26.68 23.29 7.24
N GLN A 49 27.52 22.30 7.50
CA GLN A 49 27.77 21.79 8.86
C GLN A 49 28.77 22.63 9.65
N GLU A 50 29.72 23.27 8.97
CA GLU A 50 30.78 24.05 9.60
C GLU A 50 30.35 25.51 9.81
N GLN A 51 29.56 26.05 8.88
CA GLN A 51 29.09 27.42 8.85
C GLN A 51 27.59 27.47 8.45
N PRO A 52 26.68 26.94 9.30
CA PRO A 52 25.26 26.89 9.00
C PRO A 52 24.70 28.30 8.83
N SER A 53 24.07 28.54 7.68
CA SER A 53 23.33 29.79 7.40
C SER A 53 21.83 29.58 7.42
N VAL A 54 21.40 28.33 7.18
CA VAL A 54 20.02 27.86 7.29
C VAL A 54 20.00 26.73 8.31
N LEU A 55 19.07 26.81 9.25
CA LEU A 55 18.84 25.77 10.25
C LEU A 55 17.35 25.47 10.31
N ILE A 56 17.00 24.22 10.03
CA ILE A 56 15.62 23.74 10.06
C ILE A 56 15.49 22.79 11.25
N GLU A 57 14.80 23.26 12.29
CA GLU A 57 14.31 22.42 13.37
C GLU A 57 12.93 21.90 12.98
N THR A 58 12.78 20.58 12.90
CA THR A 58 11.48 19.96 12.64
C THR A 58 10.89 19.46 13.95
N PHE A 59 9.57 19.57 14.09
CA PHE A 59 8.84 19.02 15.23
C PHE A 59 7.86 17.95 14.73
N ALA A 60 8.33 16.71 14.69
CA ALA A 60 7.56 15.59 14.17
C ALA A 60 7.79 14.33 15.00
N ALA A 61 6.75 13.49 15.13
CA ALA A 61 6.85 12.19 15.82
C ALA A 61 7.86 11.24 15.15
N ARG A 62 8.24 11.49 13.90
CA ARG A 62 9.22 10.72 13.11
C ARG A 62 10.36 11.61 12.63
N LEU A 63 10.94 12.34 13.59
CA LEU A 63 11.89 13.42 13.37
C LEU A 63 13.01 13.10 12.38
N GLU A 64 13.73 12.00 12.61
CA GLU A 64 14.84 11.57 11.75
C GLU A 64 14.40 11.34 10.30
N ARG A 65 13.24 10.70 10.09
CA ARG A 65 12.71 10.44 8.74
C ARG A 65 12.33 11.73 8.02
N VAL A 66 11.75 12.69 8.74
CA VAL A 66 11.41 14.00 8.18
C VAL A 66 12.67 14.76 7.80
N ASN A 67 13.69 14.76 8.65
CA ASN A 67 14.97 15.41 8.36
C ASN A 67 15.70 14.76 7.17
N SER A 68 15.74 13.43 7.09
CA SER A 68 16.29 12.72 5.92
C SER A 68 15.56 13.09 4.63
N TYR A 69 14.23 13.20 4.69
CA TYR A 69 13.42 13.58 3.52
C TYR A 69 13.70 15.02 3.08
N LEU A 70 13.79 15.97 4.02
CA LEU A 70 14.12 17.36 3.70
C LEU A 70 15.53 17.48 3.13
N ALA A 71 16.52 16.79 3.69
CA ALA A 71 17.89 16.79 3.17
C ALA A 71 17.96 16.28 1.72
N LEU A 72 17.15 15.27 1.38
CA LEU A 72 17.02 14.76 0.02
C LEU A 72 16.37 15.78 -0.94
N LEU A 73 15.35 16.51 -0.47
CA LEU A 73 14.57 17.46 -1.27
C LEU A 73 15.12 18.89 -1.30
N GLY A 74 16.40 19.08 -0.94
CA GLY A 74 17.01 20.42 -0.91
C GLY A 74 16.81 21.22 -2.22
N PRO A 75 17.17 22.51 -2.24
CA PRO A 75 16.85 23.42 -3.34
C PRO A 75 17.18 22.90 -4.74
N ALA A 76 18.29 22.16 -4.90
CA ALA A 76 18.65 21.50 -6.16
C ALA A 76 17.53 20.61 -6.72
N ALA A 77 16.94 19.74 -5.90
CA ALA A 77 15.86 18.85 -6.33
C ALA A 77 14.60 19.63 -6.74
N GLY A 78 14.33 20.76 -6.07
CA GLY A 78 13.23 21.66 -6.45
C GLY A 78 13.44 22.31 -7.81
N LEU A 79 14.68 22.70 -8.14
CA LEU A 79 15.05 23.25 -9.44
C LEU A 79 14.97 22.19 -10.55
N ASP A 80 15.52 21.00 -10.32
CA ASP A 80 15.47 19.90 -11.29
C ASP A 80 14.02 19.51 -11.63
N LEU A 81 13.14 19.47 -10.61
CA LEU A 81 11.72 19.20 -10.81
C LEU A 81 11.02 20.33 -11.58
N ALA A 82 11.43 21.59 -11.38
CA ALA A 82 10.88 22.71 -12.12
C ALA A 82 11.27 22.68 -13.60
N ASP A 83 12.52 22.33 -13.91
CA ASP A 83 12.99 22.19 -15.29
C ASP A 83 12.27 21.03 -16.00
N TRP A 84 12.09 19.89 -15.32
CA TRP A 84 11.27 18.79 -15.85
C TRP A 84 9.81 19.20 -16.13
N LEU A 85 9.20 20.04 -15.28
CA LEU A 85 7.84 20.54 -15.51
C LEU A 85 7.76 21.53 -16.68
N GLU A 86 8.82 22.29 -16.93
CA GLU A 86 8.92 23.18 -18.10
C GLU A 86 9.01 22.36 -19.39
N ASP A 87 9.89 21.36 -19.44
CA ASP A 87 10.00 20.44 -20.57
C ASP A 87 8.67 19.74 -20.84
N ALA A 88 7.99 19.27 -19.77
CA ALA A 88 6.67 18.66 -19.89
C ALA A 88 5.60 19.64 -20.39
N ALA A 89 5.75 20.94 -20.14
CA ALA A 89 4.85 21.97 -20.66
C ALA A 89 5.05 22.18 -22.16
N ASP A 90 6.29 22.15 -22.63
CA ASP A 90 6.61 22.23 -24.06
C ASP A 90 6.08 20.99 -24.81
N ASP A 91 6.24 19.80 -24.23
CA ASP A 91 5.63 18.56 -24.73
C ASP A 91 4.10 18.68 -24.77
N ALA A 92 3.49 19.26 -23.73
CA ALA A 92 2.05 19.43 -23.66
C ALA A 92 1.48 20.29 -24.81
N GLU A 93 2.25 21.26 -25.31
CA GLU A 93 1.86 22.08 -26.46
C GLU A 93 2.06 21.37 -27.81
N GLN A 94 3.08 20.53 -27.92
CA GLN A 94 3.45 19.90 -29.20
C GLN A 94 2.72 18.57 -29.43
N ILE A 95 2.68 17.72 -28.41
CA ILE A 95 2.23 16.32 -28.52
C ILE A 95 1.10 15.97 -27.55
N GLY A 96 0.74 16.90 -26.65
CA GLY A 96 -0.33 16.73 -25.67
C GLY A 96 0.20 16.43 -24.26
N ALA A 97 -0.59 16.81 -23.25
CA ALA A 97 -0.12 16.81 -21.86
C ALA A 97 -0.01 15.41 -21.27
N SER A 98 1.14 15.14 -20.62
CA SER A 98 1.29 13.97 -19.75
C SER A 98 0.33 14.07 -18.55
N PRO A 99 -0.61 13.11 -18.37
CA PRO A 99 -1.54 13.13 -17.24
C PRO A 99 -0.82 13.12 -15.89
N HIS A 100 0.33 12.46 -15.81
CA HIS A 100 1.12 12.38 -14.58
C HIS A 100 1.78 13.72 -14.25
N ALA A 101 2.40 14.39 -15.22
CA ALA A 101 3.00 15.70 -15.02
C ALA A 101 1.95 16.73 -14.57
N LEU A 102 0.77 16.71 -15.20
CA LEU A 102 -0.32 17.62 -14.83
C LEU A 102 -0.81 17.37 -13.40
N ALA A 103 -0.91 16.11 -12.97
CA ALA A 103 -1.28 15.76 -11.60
C ALA A 103 -0.24 16.24 -10.57
N VAL A 104 1.05 16.14 -10.89
CA VAL A 104 2.15 16.66 -10.05
C VAL A 104 2.08 18.18 -9.96
N ALA A 105 1.96 18.89 -11.07
CA ALA A 105 1.84 20.35 -11.10
C ALA A 105 0.65 20.87 -10.30
N ARG A 106 -0.53 20.24 -10.46
CA ARG A 106 -1.74 20.59 -9.69
C ARG A 106 -1.55 20.40 -8.19
N ARG A 107 -0.85 19.33 -7.78
CA ARG A 107 -0.51 19.10 -6.36
C ARG A 107 0.43 20.18 -5.82
N ILE A 108 1.43 20.58 -6.60
CA ILE A 108 2.37 21.65 -6.24
C ILE A 108 1.64 22.99 -6.06
N LEU A 109 0.70 23.30 -6.95
CA LEU A 109 -0.08 24.53 -6.91
C LEU A 109 -1.13 24.54 -5.78
N GLY A 110 -1.31 23.44 -5.05
CA GLY A 110 -2.39 23.30 -4.07
C GLY A 110 -3.78 23.28 -4.71
N THR A 111 -3.86 23.26 -6.04
CA THR A 111 -5.07 22.98 -6.80
C THR A 111 -5.23 21.47 -6.86
N THR A 112 -5.39 20.81 -5.71
CA THR A 112 -6.11 19.55 -5.73
C THR A 112 -7.46 19.91 -6.29
N GLU A 113 -7.71 19.58 -7.57
CA GLU A 113 -9.06 19.29 -8.02
C GLU A 113 -9.63 18.42 -6.89
N GLN A 114 -10.52 19.01 -6.09
CA GLN A 114 -11.62 18.28 -5.51
C GLN A 114 -12.05 17.40 -6.66
N ALA A 115 -11.83 16.09 -6.55
CA ALA A 115 -12.02 15.17 -7.66
C ALA A 115 -13.46 15.37 -8.11
N ASP A 116 -13.66 16.26 -9.08
CA ASP A 116 -14.89 16.49 -9.78
C ASP A 116 -15.04 15.18 -10.48
N THR A 117 -15.82 14.33 -9.83
CA THR A 117 -16.30 13.01 -10.23
C THR A 117 -15.67 12.63 -11.55
N VAL A 118 -14.44 12.11 -11.53
CA VAL A 118 -13.91 11.41 -12.69
C VAL A 118 -14.98 10.37 -12.94
N ALA A 119 -15.76 10.54 -14.01
CA ALA A 119 -16.86 9.66 -14.33
C ALA A 119 -16.34 8.25 -14.10
N ALA A 120 -17.01 7.50 -13.22
CA ALA A 120 -16.53 6.22 -12.74
C ALA A 120 -15.97 5.46 -13.94
N PRO A 121 -14.73 4.94 -13.87
CA PRO A 121 -14.07 4.33 -15.01
C PRO A 121 -15.05 3.39 -15.70
N THR A 122 -15.51 3.77 -16.89
CA THR A 122 -16.53 3.01 -17.59
C THR A 122 -15.89 1.69 -17.96
N VAL A 123 -16.46 0.60 -17.45
CA VAL A 123 -16.01 -0.74 -17.75
C VAL A 123 -16.13 -0.96 -19.26
N ASP A 124 -14.99 -1.08 -19.95
CA ASP A 124 -14.94 -1.40 -21.37
C ASP A 124 -15.23 -2.90 -21.55
N ARG A 125 -16.52 -3.26 -21.54
CA ARG A 125 -17.00 -4.64 -21.72
C ARG A 125 -16.59 -5.22 -23.07
N ASP A 126 -16.45 -4.38 -24.09
CA ASP A 126 -16.02 -4.82 -25.42
C ASP A 126 -14.55 -5.27 -25.39
N ALA A 127 -13.68 -4.57 -24.65
CA ALA A 127 -12.31 -5.03 -24.43
C ALA A 127 -12.28 -6.38 -23.73
N ILE A 128 -13.11 -6.59 -22.71
CA ILE A 128 -13.20 -7.86 -21.99
C ILE A 128 -13.72 -8.98 -22.90
N ALA A 129 -14.76 -8.72 -23.68
CA ALA A 129 -15.30 -9.68 -24.64
C ALA A 129 -14.29 -10.06 -25.73
N ARG A 130 -13.48 -9.11 -26.21
CA ARG A 130 -12.40 -9.37 -27.18
C ARG A 130 -11.28 -10.20 -26.58
N VAL A 131 -10.81 -9.87 -25.38
CA VAL A 131 -9.81 -10.68 -24.67
C VAL A 131 -10.35 -12.10 -24.47
N ARG A 132 -11.59 -12.25 -23.99
CA ARG A 132 -12.25 -13.55 -23.85
C ARG A 132 -12.32 -14.31 -25.17
N ALA A 133 -12.79 -13.69 -26.24
CA ALA A 133 -12.89 -14.33 -27.55
C ALA A 133 -11.54 -14.85 -28.05
N VAL A 134 -10.47 -14.07 -27.87
CA VAL A 134 -9.11 -14.47 -28.22
C VAL A 134 -8.64 -15.66 -27.36
N LEU A 135 -8.95 -15.66 -26.06
CA LEU A 135 -8.59 -16.77 -25.17
C LEU A 135 -9.41 -18.05 -25.39
N GLU A 136 -10.66 -17.93 -25.85
CA GLU A 136 -11.58 -19.06 -26.05
C GLU A 136 -11.47 -19.68 -27.45
N THR A 137 -11.20 -18.88 -28.49
CA THR A 137 -11.23 -19.36 -29.89
C THR A 137 -9.88 -19.84 -30.40
N GLU A 138 -8.78 -19.39 -29.82
CA GLU A 138 -7.44 -19.83 -30.20
C GLU A 138 -6.95 -20.91 -29.25
N ALA A 139 -6.61 -22.09 -29.78
CA ALA A 139 -6.05 -23.17 -28.97
C ALA A 139 -4.77 -22.70 -28.26
N VAL A 140 -4.87 -22.50 -26.94
CA VAL A 140 -3.78 -22.04 -26.07
C VAL A 140 -2.73 -23.14 -25.87
N THR A 141 -3.10 -24.40 -26.11
CA THR A 141 -2.24 -25.56 -25.91
C THR A 141 -1.07 -25.55 -26.90
N GLY A 142 0.16 -25.39 -26.38
CA GLY A 142 1.39 -25.48 -27.16
C GLY A 142 1.94 -24.15 -27.70
N ARG A 143 1.32 -23.01 -27.37
CA ARG A 143 1.86 -21.69 -27.70
C ARG A 143 2.89 -21.22 -26.69
N THR A 144 3.86 -20.44 -27.16
CA THR A 144 4.82 -19.76 -26.29
C THR A 144 4.15 -18.57 -25.59
N ALA A 145 4.62 -18.20 -24.41
CA ALA A 145 4.11 -17.03 -23.68
C ALA A 145 4.17 -15.73 -24.50
N LEU A 146 5.12 -15.63 -25.45
CA LEU A 146 5.26 -14.51 -26.37
C LEU A 146 4.10 -14.40 -27.38
N GLU A 147 3.58 -15.54 -27.85
CA GLU A 147 2.41 -15.57 -28.76
C GLU A 147 1.12 -15.25 -28.01
N TYR A 148 1.00 -15.72 -26.76
CA TYR A 148 -0.12 -15.37 -25.87
C TYR A 148 -0.13 -13.86 -25.53
N ARG A 149 1.06 -13.31 -25.29
CA ARG A 149 1.33 -11.88 -25.09
C ARG A 149 0.93 -11.03 -26.30
N GLY A 150 1.31 -11.46 -27.50
CA GLY A 150 0.94 -10.77 -28.74
C GLY A 150 -0.57 -10.72 -28.95
N LEU A 151 -1.28 -11.78 -28.59
CA LEU A 151 -2.74 -11.88 -28.68
C LEU A 151 -3.47 -10.97 -27.69
N ILE A 152 -3.09 -10.96 -26.41
CA ILE A 152 -3.70 -10.07 -25.41
C ILE A 152 -3.40 -8.61 -25.75
N SER A 153 -2.14 -8.31 -26.12
CA SER A 153 -1.75 -6.94 -26.50
C SER A 153 -2.50 -6.48 -27.76
N ALA A 154 -2.63 -7.34 -28.78
CA ALA A 154 -3.40 -7.04 -29.98
C ALA A 154 -4.90 -6.83 -29.67
N ALA A 155 -5.49 -7.62 -28.78
CA ALA A 155 -6.89 -7.46 -28.37
C ALA A 155 -7.11 -6.13 -27.61
N LEU A 156 -6.18 -5.75 -26.74
CA LEU A 156 -6.22 -4.48 -26.00
C LEU A 156 -5.97 -3.27 -26.91
N MET A 157 -5.05 -3.38 -27.88
CA MET A 157 -4.77 -2.34 -28.88
C MET A 157 -5.93 -2.19 -29.87
N ALA A 158 -6.55 -3.29 -30.30
CA ALA A 158 -7.75 -3.27 -31.13
C ALA A 158 -8.96 -2.64 -30.41
N ALA A 159 -9.05 -2.82 -29.09
CA ALA A 159 -10.05 -2.15 -28.27
C ALA A 159 -9.82 -0.62 -28.22
N GLU A 160 -8.58 -0.19 -28.06
CA GLU A 160 -8.23 1.24 -28.08
C GLU A 160 -8.44 1.88 -29.46
N ALA A 161 -8.15 1.17 -30.55
CA ALA A 161 -8.37 1.65 -31.91
C ALA A 161 -9.87 1.77 -32.27
N GLN A 162 -10.74 1.04 -31.58
CA GLN A 162 -12.19 1.03 -31.80
C GLN A 162 -12.95 1.96 -30.85
N GLN A 163 -12.34 3.03 -30.31
CA GLN A 163 -13.03 4.06 -29.51
C GLN A 163 -14.30 4.59 -30.23
N LEU A 164 -15.42 3.91 -30.00
CA LEU A 164 -16.75 4.17 -30.50
C LEU A 164 -17.64 4.41 -29.29
N THR A 165 -18.06 5.67 -29.20
CA THR A 165 -19.26 6.20 -28.54
C THR A 165 -19.60 5.71 -27.11
N PRO A 166 -19.64 6.63 -26.12
CA PRO A 166 -20.03 6.31 -24.75
C PRO A 166 -21.54 6.06 -24.70
N ALA A 167 -21.96 4.81 -24.84
CA ALA A 167 -23.37 4.46 -24.72
C ALA A 167 -23.62 3.08 -24.08
N VAL A 168 -22.78 2.63 -23.14
CA VAL A 168 -23.18 1.67 -22.09
C VAL A 168 -22.27 1.89 -20.87
N ALA A 169 -22.75 2.57 -19.83
CA ALA A 169 -21.94 2.93 -18.66
C ALA A 169 -22.67 2.79 -17.31
N GLU A 170 -23.73 2.00 -17.22
CA GLU A 170 -24.45 1.82 -15.94
C GLU A 170 -24.45 0.40 -15.40
N GLU A 171 -24.17 -0.60 -16.23
CA GLU A 171 -24.13 -1.98 -15.76
C GLU A 171 -22.67 -2.36 -15.44
N GLY A 172 -22.35 -2.49 -14.15
CA GLY A 172 -21.06 -2.99 -13.69
C GLY A 172 -20.72 -4.37 -14.28
N LEU A 173 -19.49 -4.86 -14.05
CA LEU A 173 -19.11 -6.21 -14.50
C LEU A 173 -20.13 -7.27 -14.04
N THR A 174 -20.39 -8.25 -14.89
CA THR A 174 -21.04 -9.49 -14.49
C THR A 174 -20.08 -10.35 -13.65
N ASP A 175 -20.60 -11.28 -12.86
CA ASP A 175 -19.76 -12.21 -12.07
C ASP A 175 -18.80 -13.00 -12.97
N GLY A 176 -19.26 -13.43 -14.15
CA GLY A 176 -18.42 -14.14 -15.11
C GLY A 176 -17.28 -13.29 -15.67
N GLU A 177 -17.51 -11.99 -15.89
CA GLU A 177 -16.44 -11.08 -16.33
C GLU A 177 -15.44 -10.78 -15.20
N ARG A 178 -15.92 -10.64 -13.95
CA ARG A 178 -15.05 -10.53 -12.77
C ARG A 178 -14.16 -11.76 -12.61
N GLN A 179 -14.76 -12.95 -12.68
CA GLN A 179 -14.05 -14.21 -12.50
C GLN A 179 -13.01 -14.43 -13.62
N PHE A 180 -13.34 -14.03 -14.85
CA PHE A 180 -12.41 -14.06 -15.97
C PHE A 180 -11.24 -13.07 -15.80
N LEU A 181 -11.51 -11.82 -15.38
CA LEU A 181 -10.45 -10.84 -15.12
C LEU A 181 -9.52 -11.29 -13.97
N ALA A 182 -10.08 -11.87 -12.91
CA ALA A 182 -9.29 -12.43 -11.82
C ALA A 182 -8.38 -13.57 -12.32
N TYR A 183 -8.90 -14.47 -13.14
CA TYR A 183 -8.12 -15.54 -13.77
C TYR A 183 -7.00 -14.99 -14.67
N ALA A 184 -7.29 -13.98 -15.50
CA ALA A 184 -6.31 -13.36 -16.37
C ALA A 184 -5.19 -12.66 -15.59
N LEU A 185 -5.52 -11.97 -14.48
CA LEU A 185 -4.53 -11.34 -13.59
C LEU A 185 -3.65 -12.36 -12.90
N HIS A 186 -4.23 -13.44 -12.37
CA HIS A 186 -3.48 -14.52 -11.74
C HIS A 186 -2.52 -15.20 -12.73
N LEU A 187 -2.99 -15.50 -13.94
CA LEU A 187 -2.14 -16.07 -14.98
C LEU A 187 -0.99 -15.14 -15.38
N ALA A 188 -1.24 -13.83 -15.47
CA ALA A 188 -0.21 -12.85 -15.75
C ALA A 188 0.85 -12.80 -14.63
N ASP A 189 0.43 -12.83 -13.37
CA ASP A 189 1.33 -12.83 -12.21
C ASP A 189 2.21 -14.10 -12.16
N GLU A 190 1.63 -15.29 -12.36
CA GLU A 190 2.38 -16.55 -12.43
C GLU A 190 3.42 -16.57 -13.57
N GLN A 191 3.05 -16.04 -14.75
CA GLN A 191 3.98 -15.96 -15.88
C GLN A 191 5.10 -14.93 -15.61
N MET A 192 4.78 -13.80 -14.99
CA MET A 192 5.76 -12.79 -14.60
C MET A 192 6.73 -13.28 -13.52
N ALA A 193 6.23 -14.00 -12.52
CA ALA A 193 7.06 -14.59 -11.48
C ALA A 193 7.99 -15.71 -12.02
N SER A 194 7.51 -16.53 -12.97
CA SER A 194 8.28 -17.67 -13.47
C SER A 194 9.36 -17.31 -14.50
N ARG A 195 9.18 -16.22 -15.27
CA ARG A 195 10.11 -15.85 -16.37
C ARG A 195 10.89 -14.55 -16.15
N GLY A 196 10.65 -13.85 -15.03
CA GLY A 196 11.50 -12.74 -14.57
C GLY A 196 11.61 -11.58 -15.56
N ASP A 197 12.80 -11.38 -16.13
CA ASP A 197 13.14 -10.20 -16.92
C ASP A 197 12.70 -10.25 -18.40
N GLU A 198 11.99 -11.31 -18.82
CA GLU A 198 11.45 -11.43 -20.18
C GLU A 198 10.31 -10.41 -20.48
N PHE A 199 9.77 -9.74 -19.46
CA PHE A 199 8.68 -8.78 -19.57
C PHE A 199 9.18 -7.34 -19.66
N VAL A 200 8.79 -6.65 -20.73
CA VAL A 200 9.17 -5.26 -20.99
C VAL A 200 8.17 -4.28 -20.38
N ALA A 201 8.44 -2.98 -20.50
CA ALA A 201 7.59 -1.92 -19.98
C ALA A 201 6.12 -2.02 -20.46
N ASP A 202 5.91 -2.39 -21.73
CA ASP A 202 4.58 -2.55 -22.31
C ASP A 202 3.76 -3.65 -21.63
N ASP A 203 4.41 -4.74 -21.19
CA ASP A 203 3.72 -5.84 -20.50
C ASP A 203 3.24 -5.42 -19.11
N ARG A 204 4.09 -4.66 -18.40
CA ARG A 204 3.74 -4.06 -17.10
C ARG A 204 2.60 -3.05 -17.25
N ALA A 205 2.60 -2.28 -18.35
CA ALA A 205 1.53 -1.34 -18.66
C ALA A 205 0.20 -2.06 -18.98
N ALA A 206 0.25 -3.18 -19.71
CA ALA A 206 -0.92 -4.01 -19.99
C ALA A 206 -1.49 -4.64 -18.70
N LEU A 207 -0.63 -5.17 -17.82
CA LEU A 207 -1.04 -5.69 -16.52
C LEU A 207 -1.69 -4.60 -15.66
N ALA A 208 -1.08 -3.41 -15.59
CA ALA A 208 -1.65 -2.27 -14.88
C ALA A 208 -3.02 -1.85 -15.45
N LYS A 209 -3.24 -2.00 -16.77
CA LYS A 209 -4.55 -1.77 -17.39
C LYS A 209 -5.59 -2.81 -16.95
N LEU A 210 -5.24 -4.09 -16.95
CA LEU A 210 -6.12 -5.16 -16.45
C LEU A 210 -6.47 -4.98 -14.97
N GLN A 211 -5.50 -4.59 -14.14
CA GLN A 211 -5.73 -4.29 -12.72
C GLN A 211 -6.70 -3.13 -12.54
N ARG A 212 -6.59 -2.07 -13.36
CA ARG A 212 -7.54 -0.95 -13.34
C ARG A 212 -8.95 -1.38 -13.75
N LEU A 213 -9.09 -2.24 -14.75
CA LEU A 213 -10.40 -2.78 -15.17
C LEU A 213 -11.03 -3.65 -14.07
N ALA A 214 -10.25 -4.53 -13.44
CA ALA A 214 -10.72 -5.35 -12.32
C ALA A 214 -11.15 -4.47 -11.13
N LYS A 215 -10.36 -3.43 -10.82
CA LYS A 215 -10.68 -2.48 -9.76
C LYS A 215 -11.94 -1.67 -10.06
N ALA A 216 -12.09 -1.19 -11.30
CA ALA A 216 -13.26 -0.43 -11.74
C ALA A 216 -14.55 -1.25 -11.64
N GLY A 217 -14.47 -2.55 -11.87
CA GLY A 217 -15.61 -3.45 -11.79
C GLY A 217 -15.88 -4.07 -10.40
N CYS A 218 -15.05 -3.81 -9.38
CA CYS A 218 -15.45 -4.12 -8.00
C CYS A 218 -16.34 -3.00 -7.47
N THR A 219 -17.60 -3.32 -7.22
CA THR A 219 -18.54 -2.44 -6.50
C THR A 219 -18.28 -2.42 -5.00
N CYS A 220 -17.32 -3.22 -4.53
CA CYS A 220 -16.88 -3.27 -3.15
C CYS A 220 -15.97 -2.06 -2.82
N GLY A 221 -16.45 -1.14 -1.98
CA GLY A 221 -15.70 0.07 -1.58
C GLY A 221 -14.41 -0.16 -0.77
N ASN A 222 -13.94 -1.41 -0.65
CA ASN A 222 -12.76 -1.80 0.12
C ASN A 222 -11.81 -2.62 -0.76
N VAL A 223 -11.08 -1.96 -1.67
CA VAL A 223 -9.93 -2.57 -2.35
C VAL A 223 -8.69 -2.25 -1.52
N ASN A 224 -8.45 -3.03 -0.47
CA ASN A 224 -7.12 -3.16 0.13
C ASN A 224 -6.38 -4.31 -0.56
N GLU A 225 -5.05 -4.21 -0.61
CA GLU A 225 -4.09 -5.10 -1.30
C GLU A 225 -4.26 -6.61 -1.01
N ALA A 226 -5.02 -6.99 0.02
CA ALA A 226 -5.23 -8.37 0.45
C ALA A 226 -6.00 -9.26 -0.55
N TRP A 227 -6.78 -8.70 -1.48
CA TRP A 227 -7.53 -9.51 -2.46
C TRP A 227 -6.64 -10.14 -3.55
N ILE A 228 -5.43 -9.61 -3.74
CA ILE A 228 -4.46 -10.19 -4.69
C ILE A 228 -3.76 -11.43 -4.09
N GLU A 229 -3.72 -11.56 -2.75
CA GLU A 229 -2.96 -12.61 -2.08
C GLU A 229 -3.76 -13.89 -1.74
N THR A 230 -5.07 -13.96 -2.04
CA THR A 230 -5.90 -15.13 -1.69
C THR A 230 -6.73 -15.66 -2.87
N PRO A 231 -6.54 -16.92 -3.33
CA PRO A 231 -7.29 -17.50 -4.45
C PRO A 231 -8.77 -17.84 -4.15
N HIS A 232 -9.28 -17.57 -2.95
CA HIS A 232 -10.63 -17.97 -2.55
C HIS A 232 -11.30 -16.90 -1.70
N ALA A 233 -11.99 -15.97 -2.35
CA ALA A 233 -13.11 -15.25 -1.76
C ALA A 233 -14.11 -14.93 -2.87
N VAL A 234 -14.85 -15.97 -3.29
CA VAL A 234 -16.20 -15.78 -3.83
C VAL A 234 -17.05 -15.40 -2.63
N ASP A 235 -17.35 -14.12 -2.45
CA ASP A 235 -18.54 -13.67 -1.71
C ASP A 235 -18.74 -12.16 -1.92
N CYS A 236 -19.51 -11.83 -2.95
CA CYS A 236 -20.10 -10.50 -3.12
C CYS A 236 -21.51 -10.63 -3.72
N ALA A 237 -22.42 -11.25 -2.95
CA ALA A 237 -23.86 -10.98 -3.01
C ALA A 237 -24.45 -11.28 -1.63
N ALA A 238 -25.17 -10.32 -1.05
CA ALA A 238 -25.91 -10.49 0.19
C ALA A 238 -27.10 -11.46 -0.02
N THR A 239 -26.79 -12.76 -0.06
CA THR A 239 -27.73 -13.81 0.32
C THR A 239 -27.78 -13.79 1.86
N PRO A 240 -28.95 -13.77 2.52
CA PRO A 240 -28.98 -13.90 3.97
C PRO A 240 -28.24 -15.17 4.36
N ALA A 241 -27.17 -15.00 5.13
CA ALA A 241 -26.28 -16.10 5.50
C ALA A 241 -27.12 -17.25 6.08
N PRO A 242 -26.91 -18.51 5.64
CA PRO A 242 -27.36 -19.64 6.44
C PRO A 242 -26.74 -19.43 7.82
N ALA A 243 -27.53 -19.58 8.88
CA ALA A 243 -27.10 -19.34 10.26
C ALA A 243 -25.71 -19.96 10.46
N GLU A 244 -24.68 -19.11 10.56
CA GLU A 244 -23.32 -19.54 10.81
C GLU A 244 -23.39 -20.38 12.08
N GLU A 245 -23.09 -21.68 11.94
CA GLU A 245 -22.70 -22.49 13.07
C GLU A 245 -21.54 -21.73 13.72
N GLN A 246 -21.83 -21.06 14.85
CA GLN A 246 -20.87 -20.31 15.63
C GLN A 246 -19.72 -21.26 15.95
N GLN A 247 -18.66 -21.18 15.16
CA GLN A 247 -17.43 -21.87 15.49
C GLN A 247 -17.03 -21.36 16.88
N PRO A 248 -16.77 -22.27 17.83
CA PRO A 248 -16.49 -21.88 19.20
C PRO A 248 -15.33 -20.89 19.18
N GLU A 249 -15.58 -19.69 19.71
CA GLU A 249 -14.57 -18.62 19.74
C GLU A 249 -13.31 -19.16 20.44
N LEU A 250 -12.20 -19.19 19.72
CA LEU A 250 -10.91 -19.60 20.29
C LEU A 250 -10.52 -18.59 21.37
N THR A 251 -10.27 -19.07 22.59
CA THR A 251 -9.83 -18.24 23.71
C THR A 251 -8.47 -18.68 24.22
N ALA A 252 -7.69 -17.73 24.74
CA ALA A 252 -6.36 -17.99 25.28
C ALA A 252 -6.03 -17.08 26.47
N THR A 253 -5.06 -17.50 27.28
CA THR A 253 -4.44 -16.64 28.30
C THR A 253 -3.29 -15.86 27.66
N LEU A 254 -3.21 -14.57 27.95
CA LEU A 254 -2.06 -13.74 27.59
C LEU A 254 -0.98 -13.86 28.68
N VAL A 255 0.19 -14.39 28.32
CA VAL A 255 1.34 -14.44 29.23
C VAL A 255 2.12 -13.13 29.10
N ILE A 256 2.32 -12.42 30.21
CA ILE A 256 3.07 -11.16 30.28
C ILE A 256 4.23 -11.33 31.26
N ASN A 257 5.44 -11.19 30.75
CA ASN A 257 6.67 -11.23 31.53
C ASN A 257 7.41 -9.90 31.44
N ARG A 258 8.59 -9.82 32.06
CA ARG A 258 9.37 -8.58 32.13
C ARG A 258 9.87 -8.12 30.76
N SER A 259 10.23 -9.05 29.88
CA SER A 259 10.86 -8.76 28.59
C SER A 259 10.06 -9.25 27.39
N ASP A 260 9.03 -10.06 27.60
CA ASP A 260 8.20 -10.62 26.53
C ASP A 260 6.75 -10.80 26.96
N SER A 261 5.90 -10.97 25.95
CA SER A 261 4.52 -11.39 26.11
C SER A 261 4.11 -12.28 24.94
N TYR A 262 3.31 -13.30 25.21
CA TYR A 262 2.97 -14.31 24.22
C TYR A 262 1.60 -14.94 24.49
N CYS A 263 1.04 -15.60 23.48
CA CYS A 263 -0.23 -16.31 23.57
C CYS A 263 -0.02 -17.71 24.13
N ASP A 264 -0.66 -18.06 25.25
CA ASP A 264 -0.54 -19.40 25.87
C ASP A 264 -1.08 -20.53 24.98
N GLY A 265 -1.99 -20.20 24.06
CA GLY A 265 -2.58 -21.18 23.13
C GLY A 265 -1.65 -21.62 21.99
N CYS A 266 -0.75 -20.74 21.52
CA CYS A 266 0.15 -21.07 20.39
C CYS A 266 1.64 -20.77 20.64
N GLY A 267 2.00 -20.23 21.80
CA GLY A 267 3.37 -19.90 22.21
C GLY A 267 4.02 -18.71 21.49
N LYS A 268 3.34 -18.10 20.51
CA LYS A 268 3.92 -17.03 19.70
C LYS A 268 3.83 -15.66 20.41
N PRO A 269 4.83 -14.78 20.19
CA PRO A 269 4.84 -13.43 20.74
C PRO A 269 3.61 -12.60 20.34
N THR A 270 3.16 -11.75 21.25
CA THR A 270 2.08 -10.77 21.03
C THR A 270 2.34 -9.49 21.81
N LEU A 271 1.69 -8.39 21.44
CA LEU A 271 1.73 -7.14 22.22
C LEU A 271 0.73 -7.20 23.37
N PRO A 272 1.08 -6.75 24.61
CA PRO A 272 0.19 -6.86 25.75
C PRO A 272 -1.17 -6.19 25.56
N LYS A 273 -1.22 -5.08 24.80
CA LYS A 273 -2.43 -4.27 24.55
C LYS A 273 -3.42 -4.88 23.54
N ARG A 274 -3.11 -6.00 22.90
CA ARG A 274 -4.02 -6.63 21.91
C ARG A 274 -5.13 -7.41 22.62
N THR A 275 -6.35 -7.35 22.09
CA THR A 275 -7.49 -8.15 22.57
C THR A 275 -7.55 -9.53 21.92
N HIS A 276 -6.99 -9.66 20.72
CA HIS A 276 -6.90 -10.92 19.96
C HIS A 276 -5.47 -11.15 19.50
N HIS A 277 -5.11 -12.41 19.34
CA HIS A 277 -3.81 -12.79 18.80
C HIS A 277 -3.85 -12.84 17.27
N THR A 278 -3.85 -11.68 16.61
CA THR A 278 -3.88 -11.58 15.13
C THR A 278 -2.48 -11.50 14.52
N ASP A 279 -1.53 -10.87 15.22
CA ASP A 279 -0.18 -10.59 14.74
C ASP A 279 0.88 -11.23 15.63
N ILE A 280 2.06 -11.51 15.05
CA ILE A 280 3.25 -11.89 15.82
C ILE A 280 4.08 -10.63 16.06
N SER A 281 4.32 -10.30 17.33
CA SER A 281 5.16 -9.16 17.72
C SER A 281 6.65 -9.54 17.86
N GLY A 282 7.52 -8.55 18.11
CA GLY A 282 8.96 -8.75 18.35
C GLY A 282 9.83 -7.99 17.36
N TRP A 283 11.09 -8.41 17.23
CA TRP A 283 12.10 -7.79 16.34
C TRP A 283 11.76 -7.88 14.85
N THR A 284 10.95 -8.86 14.45
CA THR A 284 10.48 -9.02 13.08
C THR A 284 8.95 -9.19 13.07
N PRO A 285 8.19 -8.09 13.19
CA PRO A 285 6.73 -8.18 13.26
C PRO A 285 6.17 -8.77 11.96
N LYS A 286 5.22 -9.71 12.10
CA LYS A 286 4.51 -10.32 10.97
C LYS A 286 3.01 -10.08 11.14
N PRO A 287 2.39 -9.23 10.30
CA PRO A 287 0.94 -9.14 10.20
C PRO A 287 0.34 -10.52 9.88
N GLY A 288 -0.78 -10.88 10.51
CA GLY A 288 -1.55 -12.09 10.16
C GLY A 288 -0.96 -13.45 10.58
N GLY A 289 0.02 -13.48 11.51
CA GLY A 289 0.67 -14.72 11.97
C GLY A 289 0.16 -15.29 13.31
N GLY A 290 -0.78 -14.61 13.96
CA GLY A 290 -1.34 -15.03 15.24
C GLY A 290 -2.43 -16.12 15.09
N CYS A 291 -2.80 -16.78 16.19
CA CYS A 291 -3.77 -17.88 16.16
C CYS A 291 -5.25 -17.44 16.13
N GLY A 292 -5.53 -16.13 16.15
CA GLY A 292 -6.87 -15.57 16.16
C GLY A 292 -7.57 -15.61 17.52
N ALA A 293 -6.99 -16.26 18.54
CA ALA A 293 -7.65 -16.41 19.84
C ALA A 293 -7.87 -15.06 20.53
N ARG A 294 -9.05 -14.91 21.17
CA ARG A 294 -9.34 -13.78 22.07
C ARG A 294 -8.70 -14.03 23.43
N PHE A 295 -8.02 -13.02 23.96
CA PHE A 295 -7.46 -13.11 25.31
C PHE A 295 -8.55 -12.93 26.37
N THR A 296 -8.66 -13.90 27.28
CA THR A 296 -9.69 -13.92 28.33
C THR A 296 -9.12 -13.78 29.74
N ALA A 297 -7.81 -13.95 29.91
CA ALA A 297 -7.12 -13.77 31.17
C ALA A 297 -5.64 -13.41 30.93
N THR A 298 -4.95 -12.96 31.98
CA THR A 298 -3.50 -12.75 31.99
C THR A 298 -2.79 -13.65 32.99
N ARG A 299 -1.54 -14.04 32.72
CA ARG A 299 -0.66 -14.68 33.71
C ARG A 299 0.80 -14.29 33.48
N SER A 300 1.67 -14.63 34.42
CA SER A 300 3.13 -14.52 34.24
C SER A 300 3.79 -15.84 34.62
N ASP A 301 4.88 -16.19 33.95
CA ASP A 301 5.72 -17.32 34.35
C ASP A 301 6.81 -16.90 35.36
N TYR A 302 6.99 -15.58 35.55
CA TYR A 302 8.00 -15.05 36.46
C TYR A 302 7.42 -14.87 37.87
N ARG A 303 8.05 -15.53 38.86
CA ARG A 303 7.67 -15.42 40.28
C ARG A 303 7.68 -13.99 40.84
N GLY A 304 8.40 -13.07 40.19
CA GLY A 304 8.53 -11.67 40.62
C GLY A 304 7.45 -10.74 40.08
N ILE A 305 6.57 -11.20 39.18
CA ILE A 305 5.48 -10.39 38.63
C ILE A 305 4.21 -10.70 39.43
N THR A 306 3.65 -9.66 40.04
CA THR A 306 2.46 -9.76 40.89
C THR A 306 1.18 -9.62 40.06
N ALA A 307 0.04 -9.96 40.67
CA ALA A 307 -1.26 -9.75 40.05
C ALA A 307 -1.56 -8.27 39.79
N ASP A 308 -1.03 -7.36 40.62
CA ASP A 308 -1.24 -5.93 40.43
C ASP A 308 -0.39 -5.39 39.27
N ASP A 309 0.85 -5.89 39.08
CA ASP A 309 1.66 -5.58 37.90
C ASP A 309 0.95 -5.99 36.59
N LEU A 310 0.27 -7.14 36.58
CA LEU A 310 -0.51 -7.59 35.43
C LEU A 310 -1.74 -6.72 35.18
N LYS A 311 -2.43 -6.29 36.24
CA LYS A 311 -3.58 -5.37 36.14
C LYS A 311 -3.18 -3.99 35.67
N ASP A 312 -1.98 -3.51 36.00
CA ASP A 312 -1.47 -2.23 35.50
C ASP A 312 -1.30 -2.24 33.98
N VAL A 313 -0.95 -3.39 33.40
CA VAL A 313 -0.78 -3.56 31.94
C VAL A 313 -2.11 -3.87 31.23
N ARG A 314 -2.96 -4.72 31.83
CA ARG A 314 -4.25 -5.17 31.29
C ARG A 314 -5.35 -5.13 32.34
N PRO A 315 -5.87 -3.94 32.68
CA PRO A 315 -6.92 -3.80 33.69
C PRO A 315 -8.27 -4.42 33.26
N ASP A 316 -8.43 -4.72 31.98
CA ASP A 316 -9.62 -5.33 31.39
C ASP A 316 -9.68 -6.86 31.53
N LEU A 317 -8.58 -7.52 31.87
CA LEU A 317 -8.51 -8.98 31.97
C LEU A 317 -8.29 -9.45 33.41
N PRO A 318 -8.98 -10.51 33.86
CA PRO A 318 -8.67 -11.13 35.13
C PRO A 318 -7.28 -11.79 35.09
N VAL A 319 -6.63 -11.91 36.25
CA VAL A 319 -5.40 -12.69 36.41
C VAL A 319 -5.78 -14.16 36.59
N ALA A 320 -5.28 -15.03 35.72
CA ALA A 320 -5.50 -16.46 35.79
C ALA A 320 -4.77 -17.07 36.99
N THR A 321 -5.45 -17.96 37.71
CA THR A 321 -4.82 -18.78 38.74
C THR A 321 -3.75 -19.65 38.08
N PRO A 322 -2.51 -19.70 38.60
CA PRO A 322 -1.50 -20.61 38.08
C PRO A 322 -2.05 -22.05 38.03
N PRO A 323 -1.78 -22.82 36.97
CA PRO A 323 -2.13 -24.24 36.98
C PRO A 323 -1.50 -24.86 38.22
N ALA A 324 -2.27 -25.68 38.94
CA ALA A 324 -1.77 -26.37 40.13
C ALA A 324 -0.44 -27.03 39.78
N ALA A 325 0.60 -26.74 40.59
CA ALA A 325 1.92 -27.31 40.36
C ALA A 325 1.78 -28.82 40.15
N PRO A 326 2.41 -29.41 39.12
CA PRO A 326 2.32 -30.85 38.90
C PRO A 326 2.70 -31.53 40.20
N ALA A 327 1.81 -32.40 40.71
CA ALA A 327 2.06 -33.15 41.92
C ALA A 327 3.42 -33.82 41.77
N VAL A 328 4.37 -33.45 42.63
CA VAL A 328 5.69 -34.06 42.64
C VAL A 328 5.44 -35.52 42.99
N THR A 329 5.53 -36.41 42.00
CA THR A 329 5.53 -37.84 42.25
C THR A 329 6.78 -38.11 43.08
N GLU A 330 6.61 -38.32 44.38
CA GLU A 330 7.69 -38.76 45.26
C GLU A 330 8.22 -40.07 44.67
N GLU A 331 9.42 -39.99 44.10
CA GLU A 331 10.18 -41.16 43.66
C GLU A 331 10.43 -42.01 44.91
N PRO A 332 10.00 -43.28 44.96
CA PRO A 332 10.21 -44.11 46.13
C PRO A 332 11.71 -44.32 46.33
N THR A 333 12.22 -43.81 47.44
CA THR A 333 13.62 -43.98 47.88
C THR A 333 13.94 -45.47 48.02
N PRO A 334 15.05 -45.97 47.43
CA PRO A 334 15.50 -47.36 47.59
C PRO A 334 16.02 -47.66 49.00
#